data_AF-A0A1Z9M6H7-F1
#
_entry.id   AF-A0A1Z9M6H7-F1
#
_cell.length_a   1.000
_cell.length_b   1.000
_cell.length_c   1.000
_cell.angle_alpha   90.00
_cell.angle_beta   90.00
_cell.angle_gamma   90.00
#
_symmetry.space_group_name_H-M   'P 1'
#
loop_
_entity.id
_entity.type
_entity.pdbx_description
1 polymer ?
#
loop_
_entity_poly.entity_id
_entity_poly.type
_entity_poly.pdbx_seq_one_letter_code
_entity_poly.pdbx_strand_id
1 'polypeptide(L)'
;MKRSFKVWAVAGGPYSREQLEDAYYEEQYSEFPEDGNFLLLCNVEENKRLREEEFWFSTEEQAYKFKNYIDGRMEALEVSED
;
A
#
# COMPACT_ATOMS: atom_id res chain seq x y z
N MET A 1 -10.19 16.53 -6.35
CA MET A 1 -10.18 17.28 -5.06
C MET A 1 -9.03 16.66 -4.31
N LYS A 2 -7.89 17.35 -4.25
CA LYS A 2 -6.60 16.72 -3.94
C LYS A 2 -6.65 16.05 -2.57
N ARG A 3 -6.51 14.72 -2.54
CA ARG A 3 -6.38 13.97 -1.28
C ARG A 3 -4.92 13.99 -0.86
N SER A 4 -4.68 14.18 0.43
CA SER A 4 -3.33 14.18 0.99
C SER A 4 -3.36 13.39 2.29
N PHE A 5 -2.46 12.43 2.40
CA PHE A 5 -2.32 11.58 3.56
C PHE A 5 -0.84 11.36 3.89
N LYS A 6 -0.61 11.01 5.15
CA LYS A 6 0.72 10.72 5.70
C LYS A 6 0.89 9.23 5.89
N VAL A 7 1.87 8.63 5.21
CA VAL A 7 2.22 7.22 5.37
C VAL A 7 3.20 7.08 6.53
N TRP A 8 2.82 6.37 7.59
CA TRP A 8 3.61 6.24 8.82
C TRP A 8 4.44 4.96 8.85
N ALA A 9 3.86 3.84 8.45
CA ALA A 9 4.48 2.53 8.56
C ALA A 9 3.87 1.56 7.56
N VAL A 10 4.65 0.56 7.15
CA VAL A 10 4.12 -0.61 6.45
C VAL A 10 3.51 -1.56 7.47
N ALA A 11 2.21 -1.83 7.34
CA ALA A 11 1.46 -2.77 8.18
C ALA A 11 1.60 -4.22 7.68
N GLY A 12 1.73 -4.41 6.36
CA GLY A 12 1.85 -5.75 5.76
C GLY A 12 2.38 -5.75 4.33
N GLY A 13 2.87 -6.91 3.91
CA GLY A 13 3.43 -7.15 2.57
C GLY A 13 4.94 -6.90 2.47
N PRO A 14 5.50 -6.85 1.24
CA PRO A 14 4.76 -6.89 -0.03
C PRO A 14 4.13 -8.26 -0.29
N TYR A 15 2.86 -8.26 -0.70
CA TYR A 15 2.15 -9.46 -1.15
C TYR A 15 2.08 -9.46 -2.67
N SER A 16 2.43 -10.56 -3.32
CA SER A 16 2.20 -10.69 -4.77
C SER A 16 0.72 -10.87 -5.06
N ARG A 17 0.30 -10.47 -6.26
CA ARG A 17 -1.06 -10.70 -6.75
C ARG A 17 -1.44 -12.18 -6.68
N GLU A 18 -0.54 -13.08 -7.07
CA GLU A 18 -0.76 -14.53 -6.97
C GLU A 18 -1.06 -14.96 -5.51
N GLN A 19 -0.30 -14.47 -4.53
CA GLN A 19 -0.54 -14.75 -3.10
C GLN A 19 -1.91 -14.25 -2.62
N LEU A 20 -2.35 -13.09 -3.12
CA LEU A 20 -3.64 -12.50 -2.78
C LEU A 20 -4.79 -13.25 -3.45
N GLU A 21 -4.64 -13.61 -4.73
CA GLU A 21 -5.61 -14.41 -5.46
C GLU A 21 -5.81 -15.76 -4.76
N ASP A 22 -4.74 -16.47 -4.39
CA ASP A 22 -4.81 -17.73 -3.62
C ASP A 22 -5.51 -17.55 -2.26
N ALA A 23 -5.26 -16.44 -1.55
CA ALA A 23 -5.82 -16.17 -0.24
C ALA A 23 -7.30 -15.74 -0.27
N TYR A 24 -7.72 -15.04 -1.32
CA TYR A 24 -9.05 -14.44 -1.46
C TYR A 24 -9.93 -15.10 -2.53
N TYR A 25 -9.54 -16.28 -3.02
CA TYR A 25 -10.24 -17.03 -4.07
C TYR A 25 -11.74 -17.27 -3.79
N GLU A 26 -12.19 -17.16 -2.53
CA GLU A 26 -13.58 -17.35 -2.11
C GLU A 26 -14.35 -16.04 -1.80
N GLU A 27 -13.65 -14.93 -1.57
CA GLU A 27 -14.27 -13.65 -1.19
C GLU A 27 -14.03 -12.63 -2.29
N GLN A 28 -15.11 -12.24 -3.00
CA GLN A 28 -15.10 -11.28 -4.12
C GLN A 28 -14.28 -10.02 -3.83
N TYR A 29 -12.98 -10.07 -4.10
CA TYR A 29 -12.13 -8.91 -3.94
C TYR A 29 -12.38 -7.95 -5.08
N SER A 30 -12.52 -6.67 -4.70
CA SER A 30 -12.59 -5.51 -5.59
C SER A 30 -11.46 -5.60 -6.62
N GLU A 31 -11.78 -5.29 -7.87
CA GLU A 31 -10.92 -5.44 -9.04
C GLU A 31 -9.46 -5.06 -8.74
N PHE A 32 -8.55 -6.04 -8.80
CA PHE A 32 -7.11 -5.78 -8.75
C PHE A 32 -6.76 -4.76 -9.84
N PRO A 33 -5.98 -3.71 -9.52
CA PRO A 33 -5.57 -2.75 -10.53
C PRO A 33 -4.82 -3.45 -11.67
N GLU A 34 -5.07 -3.05 -12.91
CA GLU A 34 -4.56 -3.71 -14.13
C GLU A 34 -3.04 -3.90 -14.09
N ASP A 35 -2.31 -2.88 -13.61
CA ASP A 35 -0.85 -2.86 -13.51
C ASP A 35 -0.30 -3.16 -12.10
N GLY A 36 -1.16 -3.56 -11.15
CA GLY A 36 -0.79 -3.84 -9.77
C GLY A 36 -0.43 -5.32 -9.57
N ASN A 37 0.86 -5.60 -9.39
CA ASN A 37 1.35 -6.96 -9.14
C ASN A 37 1.76 -7.21 -7.68
N PHE A 38 2.06 -6.15 -6.93
CA PHE A 38 2.50 -6.23 -5.54
C PHE A 38 1.76 -5.20 -4.70
N LEU A 39 1.24 -5.64 -3.55
CA LEU A 39 0.51 -4.81 -2.60
C LEU A 39 1.32 -4.60 -1.32
N LEU A 40 1.41 -3.35 -0.88
CA LEU A 40 1.76 -3.00 0.49
C LEU A 40 0.54 -2.41 1.19
N LEU A 41 0.25 -2.93 2.38
CA LEU A 41 -0.72 -2.33 3.29
C LEU A 41 0.03 -1.36 4.20
N CYS A 42 -0.35 -0.09 4.20
CA CYS A 42 0.31 0.93 5.00
C CYS A 42 -0.64 1.62 5.97
N ASN A 43 -0.13 1.96 7.15
CA ASN A 43 -0.81 2.83 8.10
C ASN A 43 -0.69 4.28 7.62
N VAL A 44 -1.82 4.87 7.24
CA VAL A 44 -1.90 6.25 6.78
C VAL A 44 -2.71 7.12 7.75
N GLU A 45 -2.31 8.37 7.91
CA GLU A 45 -3.10 9.41 8.57
C GLU A 45 -3.71 10.35 7.53
N GLU A 46 -5.04 10.45 7.53
CA GLU A 46 -5.80 11.42 6.77
C GLU A 46 -6.76 12.14 7.72
N ASN A 47 -6.79 13.47 7.74
CA ASN A 47 -7.67 14.26 8.62
C ASN A 47 -7.58 13.86 10.11
N LYS A 48 -6.37 13.58 10.62
CA LYS A 48 -6.09 13.11 12.00
C LYS A 48 -6.71 11.75 12.35
N ARG A 49 -7.07 10.95 11.35
CA ARG A 49 -7.54 9.57 11.53
C ARG A 49 -6.55 8.61 10.91
N LEU A 50 -6.20 7.57 11.66
CA LEU A 50 -5.38 6.48 11.18
C LEU A 50 -6.29 5.44 10.49
N ARG A 51 -5.88 5.00 9.30
CA ARG A 51 -6.46 3.86 8.60
C ARG A 51 -5.38 3.06 7.89
N GLU A 52 -5.71 1.85 7.48
CA GLU A 52 -4.90 1.10 6.54
C GLU A 52 -5.29 1.50 5.12
N GLU A 53 -4.30 1.59 4.23
CA GLU A 53 -4.48 1.92 2.82
C GLU A 53 -3.58 1.04 1.96
N GLU A 54 -4.11 0.65 0.81
CA GLU A 54 -3.45 -0.22 -0.16
C GLU A 54 -2.58 0.60 -1.13
N PHE A 55 -1.31 0.19 -1.27
CA PHE A 55 -0.39 0.74 -2.26
C PHE A 55 0.03 -0.36 -3.22
N TRP A 56 -0.37 -0.20 -4.49
CA TRP A 56 -0.09 -1.16 -5.55
C TRP A 56 1.15 -0.75 -6.34
N PHE A 57 2.00 -1.73 -6.62
CA PHE A 57 3.24 -1.57 -7.37
C PHE A 57 3.30 -2.60 -8.49
N SER A 58 3.89 -2.22 -9.62
CA SER A 58 4.02 -3.12 -10.77
C SER A 58 5.15 -4.13 -10.61
N THR A 59 6.18 -3.83 -9.80
CA THR A 59 7.31 -4.73 -9.55
C THR A 59 7.62 -4.90 -8.07
N GLU A 60 8.14 -6.08 -7.73
CA GLU A 60 8.58 -6.42 -6.37
C GLU A 60 9.65 -5.43 -5.86
N GLU A 61 10.60 -5.07 -6.73
CA GLU A 61 11.66 -4.12 -6.39
C GLU A 61 11.10 -2.75 -5.98
N GLN A 62 10.08 -2.24 -6.69
CA GLN A 62 9.43 -0.97 -6.35
C GLN A 62 8.77 -1.06 -4.97
N ALA A 63 8.07 -2.16 -4.70
CA ALA A 63 7.42 -2.39 -3.42
C ALA A 63 8.45 -2.44 -2.28
N TYR A 64 9.52 -3.25 -2.39
CA TYR A 64 10.56 -3.29 -1.36
C TYR A 64 11.31 -1.97 -1.20
N LYS A 65 11.56 -1.25 -2.29
CA LYS A 65 12.18 0.08 -2.22
C LYS A 65 11.31 1.05 -1.44
N PHE A 66 10.00 1.05 -1.69
CA PHE A 66 9.05 1.85 -0.92
C PHE A 66 8.99 1.42 0.55
N LYS A 67 8.87 0.11 0.81
CA LYS A 67 8.85 -0.45 2.17
C LYS A 67 10.08 -0.04 2.97
N ASN A 68 11.27 -0.28 2.43
CA ASN A 68 12.53 0.08 3.08
C ASN A 68 12.66 1.58 3.31
N TYR A 69 12.13 2.39 2.39
CA TYR A 69 12.09 3.84 2.53
C TYR A 69 11.18 4.29 3.67
N ILE A 70 10.00 3.67 3.84
CA ILE A 70 9.10 3.99 4.95
C ILE A 70 9.67 3.46 6.28
N ASP A 71 10.09 2.20 6.35
CA ASP A 71 10.60 1.59 7.59
C ASP A 71 11.89 2.25 8.09
N GLY A 72 12.68 2.84 7.19
CA GLY A 72 13.89 3.59 7.53
C GLY A 72 13.66 5.01 8.07
N ARG A 73 12.41 5.48 8.11
CA ARG A 73 12.07 6.85 8.53
C ARG A 73 11.48 6.87 9.94
N MET A 74 11.80 7.93 10.68
CA MET A 74 11.13 8.27 11.94
C MET A 74 9.95 9.24 11.73
N GLU A 75 9.75 9.73 10.50
CA GLU A 75 8.75 10.71 10.12
C GLU A 75 7.91 10.22 8.94
N ALA A 76 6.61 10.54 8.96
CA ALA A 76 5.68 10.15 7.92
C ALA A 76 6.04 10.71 6.53
N LEU A 77 5.70 9.96 5.48
CA LEU A 77 5.78 10.42 4.10
C LEU A 77 4.45 11.08 3.70
N GLU A 78 4.48 12.33 3.26
CA GLU A 78 3.32 12.99 2.67
C GLU A 78 3.14 12.54 1.21
N VAL A 79 1.95 12.02 0.90
CA VAL A 79 1.55 11.59 -0.45
C VAL A 79 0.30 12.38 -0.84
N SER A 80 0.22 12.79 -2.11
CA SER A 80 -0.95 13.49 -2.63
C SER A 80 -1.45 12.86 -3.93
N GLU A 81 -2.76 12.68 -4.02
CA GLU A 81 -3.45 12.15 -5.20
C GLU A 81 -4.40 13.23 -5.75
N ASP A 82 -4.45 13.38 -7.08
CA ASP A 82 -5.21 14.43 -7.79
C ASP A 82 -6.68 14.04 -8.07
#